data_AF-A0A538GRV7-F1
#
_entry.id   AF-A0A538GRV7-F1
#
_cell.length_a   1.000
_cell.length_b   1.000
_cell.length_c   1.000
_cell.angle_alpha   90.00
_cell.angle_beta   90.00
_cell.angle_gamma   90.00
#
_symmetry.space_group_name_H-M   'P 1'
#
loop_
_entity.id
_entity.type
_entity.pdbx_description
1 polymer ?
#
loop_
_entity_poly.entity_id
_entity_poly.type
_entity_poly.pdbx_seq_one_letter_code
_entity_poly.pdbx_strand_id
1 'polypeptide(L)'
;GRGRHTTTHRELVPLDSGALLIDTPGMRELQLWAGEEVLDSTFAEIAELAGECRFSDCSHEHEPGCAVKTAISDGSLPAERFASYRKLQREMRALEIRKDARLKAESRKEMRRFARRRRTSSY
;
A
#
# COMPACT_ATOMS: atom_id res chain seq x y z
N GLY A 1 9.58 2.45 25.39
CA GLY A 1 8.63 3.57 25.23
C GLY A 1 8.61 3.99 23.77
N ARG A 2 7.45 4.31 23.20
CA ARG A 2 7.39 4.83 21.83
C ARG A 2 7.79 6.31 21.84
N GLY A 3 8.75 6.69 21.01
CA GLY A 3 9.19 8.09 20.88
C GLY A 3 8.03 9.03 20.58
N ARG A 4 8.06 10.25 21.12
CA ARG A 4 7.03 11.27 20.93
C ARG A 4 7.49 12.26 19.87
N HIS A 5 6.79 12.28 18.74
CA HIS A 5 7.01 13.29 17.71
C HIS A 5 6.45 14.63 18.20
N THR A 6 7.30 15.65 18.31
CA THR A 6 6.94 17.00 18.77
C THR A 6 6.75 17.98 17.61
N THR A 7 7.43 17.76 16.48
CA THR A 7 7.25 18.54 15.24
C THR A 7 5.84 18.32 14.68
N THR A 8 5.07 19.39 14.50
CA THR A 8 3.65 19.35 14.07
C THR A 8 3.40 19.98 12.69
N HIS A 9 4.36 20.73 12.16
CA HIS A 9 4.30 21.34 10.83
C HIS A 9 5.63 21.13 10.10
N ARG A 10 5.60 21.24 8.76
CA ARG A 10 6.81 21.16 7.93
C ARG A 10 7.51 22.52 7.87
N GLU A 11 8.82 22.52 7.97
CA GLU A 11 9.65 23.72 7.88
C GLU A 11 10.79 23.50 6.87
N LEU A 12 11.19 24.58 6.18
CA LEU A 12 12.32 24.59 5.27
C LEU A 12 13.34 25.60 5.80
N VAL A 13 14.50 25.12 6.24
CA VAL A 13 15.55 25.94 6.84
C VAL A 13 16.73 26.04 5.86
N PRO A 14 17.08 27.24 5.36
CA PRO A 14 18.31 27.43 4.59
C PRO A 14 19.53 27.36 5.52
N LEU A 15 20.57 26.68 5.07
CA LEU A 15 21.84 26.55 5.76
C LEU A 15 22.90 27.43 5.09
N ASP A 16 23.88 27.90 5.87
CA ASP A 16 24.98 28.74 5.38
C ASP A 16 25.82 28.08 4.28
N SER A 17 25.79 26.74 4.18
CA SER A 17 26.40 25.97 3.10
C SER A 17 25.67 26.08 1.75
N GLY A 18 24.51 26.75 1.71
CA GLY A 18 23.62 26.79 0.55
C GLY A 18 22.65 25.61 0.44
N ALA A 19 22.68 24.66 1.39
CA ALA A 19 21.74 23.55 1.46
C ALA A 19 20.39 23.98 2.07
N LEU A 20 19.34 23.20 1.82
CA LEU A 20 18.02 23.36 2.43
C LEU A 20 17.69 22.14 3.28
N LEU A 21 17.41 22.35 4.57
CA LEU A 21 16.91 21.32 5.48
C LEU A 21 15.38 21.34 5.47
N ILE A 22 14.76 20.21 5.14
CA ILE A 22 13.31 20.04 5.31
C ILE A 22 13.09 19.27 6.61
N ASP A 23 12.62 19.96 7.65
CA ASP A 23 12.10 19.28 8.84
C ASP A 23 10.63 18.95 8.62
N THR A 24 10.26 17.70 8.83
CA THR A 24 8.87 17.24 8.70
C THR A 24 8.43 16.58 10.00
N PRO A 25 7.15 16.75 10.40
CA PRO A 25 6.56 15.91 11.43
C PRO A 25 6.83 14.45 11.12
N GLY A 26 7.20 13.66 12.12
CA GLY A 26 7.36 12.23 11.88
C GLY A 26 6.07 11.63 11.35
N MET A 27 6.16 11.05 10.16
CA MET A 27 5.03 10.46 9.47
C MET A 27 4.58 9.22 10.24
N ARG A 28 3.33 9.22 10.74
CA ARG A 28 2.76 8.07 11.46
C ARG A 28 2.29 6.96 10.52
N GLU A 29 1.92 7.32 9.30
CA GLU A 29 1.45 6.39 8.28
C GLU A 29 1.79 6.99 6.91
N LEU A 30 2.64 6.32 6.14
CA LEU A 30 2.75 6.58 4.71
C LEU A 30 1.55 5.90 4.07
N GLN A 31 0.56 6.69 3.63
CA GLN A 31 -0.50 6.15 2.79
C GLN A 31 0.13 5.76 1.46
N LEU A 32 0.29 4.46 1.22
CA LEU A 32 0.72 3.94 -0.06
C LEU A 32 -0.40 4.20 -1.06
N TRP A 33 -0.19 5.19 -1.93
CA TRP A 33 -1.04 5.43 -3.11
C TRP A 33 -0.64 4.54 -4.29
N ALA A 34 0.16 3.50 -3.98
CA ALA A 34 0.66 2.50 -4.88
C ALA A 34 -0.46 1.50 -5.23
N GLY A 35 -0.75 1.33 -6.51
CA GLY A 35 -1.50 0.17 -7.01
C GLY A 35 -0.61 -1.06 -7.13
N GLU A 36 -1.18 -2.19 -7.53
CA GLU A 36 -0.48 -3.47 -7.67
C GLU A 36 0.79 -3.39 -8.56
N GLU A 37 0.76 -2.55 -9.61
CA GLU A 37 1.92 -2.29 -10.49
C GLU A 37 3.16 -1.73 -9.74
N VAL A 38 2.94 -0.94 -8.68
CA VAL A 38 4.03 -0.39 -7.88
C VAL A 38 4.61 -1.44 -6.94
N LEU A 39 3.79 -2.38 -6.47
CA LEU A 39 4.25 -3.52 -5.69
C LEU A 39 5.18 -4.39 -6.55
N ASP A 40 4.74 -4.71 -7.77
CA ASP A 40 5.51 -5.56 -8.69
C ASP A 40 6.82 -4.90 -9.12
N SER A 41 6.82 -3.59 -9.37
CA SER A 41 8.07 -2.87 -9.68
C SER A 41 9.01 -2.70 -8.48
N THR A 42 8.48 -2.63 -7.25
CA THR A 42 9.31 -2.54 -6.02
C THR A 42 9.95 -3.87 -5.64
N PHE A 43 9.33 -4.98 -6.05
CA PHE A 43 9.77 -6.35 -5.80
C PHE A 43 9.86 -7.12 -7.14
N ALA A 44 10.50 -6.50 -8.13
CA ALA A 44 10.59 -7.04 -9.49
C ALA A 44 11.18 -8.46 -9.50
N GLU A 45 12.16 -8.72 -8.63
CA GLU A 45 12.76 -10.04 -8.47
C GLU A 45 11.74 -11.12 -8.07
N ILE A 46 10.73 -10.76 -7.28
CA ILE A 46 9.66 -11.68 -6.87
C ILE A 46 8.63 -11.84 -7.99
N ALA A 47 8.30 -10.75 -8.70
CA ALA A 47 7.37 -10.79 -9.84
C ALA A 47 7.92 -11.65 -11.00
N GLU A 48 9.21 -11.53 -11.30
CA GLU A 48 9.90 -12.35 -12.30
C GLU A 48 9.87 -13.83 -11.91
N LEU A 49 10.27 -14.17 -10.67
CA LEU A 49 10.18 -15.54 -10.15
C LEU A 49 8.75 -16.07 -10.13
N ALA A 50 7.75 -15.24 -9.84
CA ALA A 50 6.35 -15.65 -9.86
C ALA A 50 5.89 -16.04 -11.28
N GLY A 51 6.42 -15.39 -12.31
CA GLY A 51 6.19 -15.75 -13.72
C GLY A 51 6.78 -17.11 -14.13
N GLU A 52 7.76 -17.61 -13.39
CA GLU A 52 8.38 -18.93 -13.60
C GLU A 52 7.69 -20.06 -12.82
N CYS A 53 6.67 -19.74 -12.01
CA CYS A 53 5.90 -20.74 -11.30
C CYS A 53 5.19 -21.68 -12.28
N ARG A 54 5.10 -22.96 -11.88
CA ARG A 54 4.32 -23.98 -12.62
C ARG A 54 2.85 -23.57 -12.83
N PHE A 55 2.28 -22.81 -11.90
CA PHE A 55 0.88 -22.40 -11.90
C PHE A 55 0.80 -20.88 -11.98
N SER A 56 -0.09 -20.37 -12.84
CA SER A 56 -0.34 -18.93 -13.02
C SER A 56 -1.00 -18.26 -11.81
N ASP A 57 -1.66 -19.04 -10.96
CA ASP A 57 -2.35 -18.60 -9.74
C ASP A 57 -1.62 -19.07 -8.46
N CYS A 58 -0.32 -19.31 -8.56
CA CYS A 58 0.50 -19.77 -7.44
C CYS A 58 0.46 -18.75 -6.28
N SER A 59 0.05 -19.20 -5.09
CA SER A 59 0.08 -18.39 -3.87
C SER A 59 1.46 -18.30 -3.22
N HIS A 60 2.40 -19.11 -3.73
CA HIS A 60 3.77 -19.29 -3.22
C HIS A 60 3.84 -19.86 -1.81
N GLU A 61 2.83 -20.62 -1.38
CA GLU A 61 2.75 -21.16 -0.03
C GLU A 61 3.05 -22.66 0.00
N HIS A 62 2.37 -23.46 -0.82
CA HIS A 62 2.43 -24.93 -0.76
C HIS A 62 2.52 -25.58 -2.14
N GLU A 63 2.44 -24.79 -3.20
CA GLU A 63 2.36 -25.28 -4.57
C GLU A 63 3.66 -25.97 -5.00
N PRO A 64 3.58 -27.16 -5.63
CA PRO A 64 4.74 -27.80 -6.21
C PRO A 64 5.23 -27.02 -7.44
N GLY A 65 6.55 -26.88 -7.60
CA GLY A 65 7.13 -26.11 -8.70
C GLY A 65 6.95 -24.59 -8.55
N CYS A 66 6.85 -24.09 -7.33
CA CYS A 66 6.89 -22.66 -7.04
C CYS A 66 8.34 -22.15 -7.11
N ALA A 67 8.67 -21.38 -8.14
CA ALA A 67 10.01 -20.82 -8.34
C ALA A 67 10.42 -19.87 -7.20
N VAL A 68 9.49 -19.08 -6.66
CA VAL A 68 9.74 -18.22 -5.47
C VAL A 68 10.19 -19.04 -4.25
N LYS A 69 9.56 -20.19 -3.98
CA LYS A 69 9.96 -21.05 -2.85
C LYS A 69 11.31 -21.72 -3.10
N THR A 70 11.56 -22.14 -4.34
CA THR A 70 12.87 -22.67 -4.75
C THR A 70 13.95 -21.63 -4.48
N ALA A 71 13.75 -20.39 -4.95
CA ALA A 71 14.68 -19.28 -4.76
C ALA A 71 14.92 -18.94 -3.27
N ILE A 72 13.89 -19.07 -2.42
CA ILE A 72 14.07 -18.92 -0.97
C ILE A 72 14.90 -20.06 -0.39
N SER A 73 14.67 -21.30 -0.85
CA SER A 73 15.37 -22.48 -0.35
C SER A 73 16.83 -22.56 -0.77
N ASP A 74 17.17 -22.09 -1.96
CA ASP A 74 18.54 -22.05 -2.48
C ASP A 74 19.30 -20.76 -2.10
N GLY A 75 18.61 -19.79 -1.50
CA GLY A 75 19.16 -18.54 -0.99
C GLY A 75 19.29 -17.41 -2.02
N SER A 76 18.86 -17.62 -3.28
CA SER A 76 18.81 -16.58 -4.30
C SER A 76 17.78 -15.48 -4.00
N LEU A 77 16.74 -15.79 -3.22
CA LEU A 77 15.79 -14.81 -2.66
C LEU A 77 15.81 -14.83 -1.13
N PRO A 78 16.17 -13.72 -0.46
CA PRO A 78 16.11 -13.66 1.00
C PRO A 78 14.68 -13.83 1.53
N ALA A 79 14.48 -14.72 2.51
CA ALA A 79 13.15 -14.97 3.09
C ALA A 79 12.49 -13.71 3.67
N GLU A 80 13.29 -12.80 4.26
CA GLU A 80 12.81 -11.52 4.79
C GLU A 80 12.28 -10.59 3.70
N ARG A 81 12.84 -10.69 2.49
CA ARG A 81 12.41 -9.92 1.32
C ARG A 81 11.02 -10.36 0.88
N PHE A 82 10.80 -11.67 0.77
CA PHE A 82 9.48 -12.23 0.49
C PHE A 82 8.47 -11.95 1.62
N ALA A 83 8.90 -11.97 2.89
CA ALA A 83 8.04 -11.60 4.01
C ALA A 83 7.59 -10.13 3.93
N SER A 84 8.50 -9.23 3.55
CA SER A 84 8.21 -7.81 3.31
C SER A 84 7.20 -7.62 2.18
N TYR A 85 7.38 -8.33 1.06
CA TYR A 85 6.43 -8.35 -0.05
C TYR A 85 5.03 -8.79 0.39
N ARG A 86 4.91 -9.93 1.08
CA ARG A 86 3.62 -10.46 1.57
C ARG A 86 2.97 -9.54 2.60
N LYS A 87 3.76 -8.84 3.42
CA LYS A 87 3.24 -7.83 4.34
C LYS A 87 2.64 -6.66 3.56
N LEU A 88 3.37 -6.12 2.59
CA LEU A 88 2.92 -4.97 1.80
C LEU A 88 1.66 -5.30 0.99
N GLN A 89 1.63 -6.47 0.34
CA GLN A 89 0.45 -6.96 -0.40
C GLN A 89 -0.80 -7.06 0.48
N ARG A 90 -0.66 -7.46 1.75
CA ARG A 90 -1.79 -7.50 2.70
C ARG A 90 -2.24 -6.11 3.12
N GLU A 91 -1.31 -5.20 3.36
CA GLU A 91 -1.60 -3.81 3.73
C GLU A 91 -2.35 -3.09 2.59
N MET A 92 -1.90 -3.28 1.34
CA MET A 92 -2.56 -2.72 0.14
C MET A 92 -3.99 -3.23 -0.02
N ARG A 93 -4.21 -4.56 0.04
CA ARG A 93 -5.56 -5.14 -0.01
C ARG A 93 -6.48 -4.58 1.08
N ALA A 94 -5.94 -4.39 2.29
CA ALA A 94 -6.71 -3.80 3.39
C ALA A 94 -7.09 -2.33 3.12
N LEU A 95 -6.19 -1.55 2.51
CA LEU A 95 -6.46 -0.16 2.11
C LEU A 95 -7.53 -0.08 1.00
N GLU A 96 -7.47 -0.96 0.01
CA GLU A 96 -8.47 -1.04 -1.08
C GLU A 96 -9.86 -1.34 -0.54
N ILE A 97 -10.01 -2.37 0.31
CA ILE A 97 -11.29 -2.73 0.93
C ILE A 97 -11.88 -1.54 1.72
N ARG A 98 -11.03 -0.83 2.49
CA ARG A 98 -11.45 0.36 3.24
C ARG A 98 -11.89 1.50 2.32
N LYS A 99 -11.15 1.74 1.23
CA LYS A 99 -11.47 2.76 0.22
C LYS A 99 -12.81 2.45 -0.45
N ASP A 100 -13.05 1.21 -0.86
CA ASP A 100 -14.31 0.77 -1.47
C ASP A 100 -15.50 0.93 -0.54
N ALA A 101 -15.35 0.53 0.73
CA ALA A 101 -16.39 0.71 1.73
C ALA A 101 -16.73 2.19 1.93
N ARG A 102 -15.71 3.07 1.94
CA ARG A 102 -15.89 4.52 2.04
C ARG A 102 -16.64 5.08 0.84
N LEU A 103 -16.23 4.74 -0.39
CA LEU A 103 -16.86 5.19 -1.63
C LEU A 103 -18.33 4.75 -1.71
N LYS A 104 -18.63 3.49 -1.33
CA LYS A 104 -20.02 2.98 -1.25
C LYS A 104 -20.86 3.76 -0.24
N ALA A 105 -20.29 4.11 0.92
CA ALA A 105 -20.99 4.89 1.94
C ALA A 105 -21.27 6.33 1.48
N GLU A 106 -20.32 6.97 0.79
CA GLU A 106 -20.47 8.30 0.22
C GLU A 106 -21.57 8.34 -0.85
N SER A 107 -21.52 7.41 -1.82
CA SER A 107 -22.56 7.29 -2.86
C SER A 107 -23.97 7.10 -2.27
N ARG A 108 -24.11 6.27 -1.23
CA ARG A 108 -25.39 6.08 -0.52
C ARG A 108 -25.88 7.36 0.16
N LYS A 109 -24.98 8.15 0.75
CA LYS A 109 -25.34 9.46 1.37
C LYS A 109 -25.80 10.46 0.32
N GLU A 110 -25.12 10.53 -0.81
CA GLU A 110 -25.50 11.41 -1.92
C GLU A 110 -26.87 11.05 -2.49
N MET A 111 -27.12 9.76 -2.74
CA MET A 111 -28.41 9.27 -3.22
C MET A 111 -29.55 9.64 -2.26
N ARG A 112 -29.34 9.47 -0.94
CA ARG A 112 -30.31 9.88 0.08
C ARG A 112 -30.54 11.40 0.08
N ARG A 113 -29.48 12.20 -0.07
CA ARG A 113 -29.57 13.67 -0.13
C ARG A 113 -30.36 14.13 -1.35
N PHE A 114 -30.11 13.52 -2.51
CA PHE A 114 -30.83 13.80 -3.76
C PHE A 114 -32.31 13.43 -3.65
N ALA A 115 -32.63 12.24 -3.12
CA ALA A 115 -34.00 11.80 -2.90
C ALA A 115 -34.76 12.77 -1.97
N ARG A 116 -34.12 13.27 -0.90
CA ARG A 116 -34.71 14.27 -0.01
C ARG A 116 -35.00 15.59 -0.74
N ARG A 117 -34.06 16.10 -1.55
CA ARG A 117 -34.24 17.35 -2.33
C ARG A 117 -35.41 17.26 -3.31
N ARG A 118 -35.59 16.13 -4.00
CA ARG A 118 -36.72 15.93 -4.92
C ARG A 118 -38.08 15.95 -4.21
N ARG A 119 -38.16 15.41 -3.00
CA ARG A 119 -39.41 15.44 -2.20
C ARG A 119 -39.78 16.85 -1.76
N THR A 120 -38.81 17.70 -1.45
CA THR A 120 -39.05 19.09 -1.01
C THR A 120 -39.32 20.07 -2.14
N SER A 121 -38.99 19.72 -3.39
CA SER A 121 -39.18 20.59 -4.57
C SER A 121 -40.51 20.37 -5.29
N SER A 122 -41.35 19.45 -4.80
CA SER A 122 -42.64 19.07 -5.40
C SER A 122 -43.85 19.74 -4.74
N TYR A 123 -43.62 20.82 -3.97
CA TYR A 123 -44.63 21.68 -3.36
C TYR A 123 -44.51 23.09 -3.91
#